data_AF-A0A1G2YVT0-F1
#
_entry.id   AF-A0A1G2YVT0-F1
#
_cell.length_a   1.000
_cell.length_b   1.000
_cell.length_c   1.000
_cell.angle_alpha   90.00
_cell.angle_beta   90.00
_cell.angle_gamma   90.00
#
_symmetry.space_group_name_H-M   'P 1'
#
loop_
_entity.id
_entity.type
_entity.pdbx_description
1 polymer ?
#
loop_
_entity_poly.entity_id
_entity_poly.type
_entity_poly.pdbx_seq_one_letter_code
_entity_poly.pdbx_strand_id
1 'polypeptide(L)'
;MKCIWEIPVMALPVILLFAFIIDSAGSSEPNNVAARQDRIKLKVTIDPRVELMGVIFHLAGNPEYNKCKSMPYMGNLNEHFAGHRNHPAVKMAKKLRETRGVSYDAVMGMAMHIEDINSCGEIVPFEPRPDTLDGRWRIDEAREFLDSCRNFVKETDFKAFLAKNQSQYNTAVARLQQLIDTEANLAWFDEFFGSRDDVDFNLVISILNGPGNYGCRVRLEGRTKIYSILGAWRIDWLGWGNPTFNPNVVGTVVHEFGHSYCNPLVEQYMEDFSSFGEKYFPRVEKQMKGQAYGIWQTMMRESLVRACEVRYAMANDGRERAEQIVNYHISRGFHWTKELSELLGQYEQQRDKYQTLDAFMPKIVELFRNYDGPPEK
;
A
#
# COMPACT_ATOMS: atom_id res chain seq x y z
N MET A 1 -89.41 -10.39 42.33
CA MET A 1 -88.62 -9.31 42.97
C MET A 1 -87.19 -9.40 42.46
N LYS A 2 -86.68 -8.29 41.93
CA LYS A 2 -85.26 -7.94 41.64
C LYS A 2 -84.39 -8.92 40.81
N CYS A 3 -84.30 -8.62 39.51
CA CYS A 3 -83.12 -8.10 38.81
C CYS A 3 -81.69 -8.60 39.16
N ILE A 4 -80.99 -9.02 38.08
CA ILE A 4 -79.63 -8.68 37.61
C ILE A 4 -78.59 -9.82 37.53
N TRP A 5 -78.39 -10.26 36.27
CA TRP A 5 -77.19 -10.56 35.48
C TRP A 5 -75.93 -11.22 36.09
N GLU A 6 -75.51 -12.32 35.44
CA GLU A 6 -74.12 -12.52 34.97
C GLU A 6 -74.11 -13.15 33.56
N ILE A 7 -73.14 -12.73 32.74
CA ILE A 7 -72.93 -13.05 31.32
C ILE A 7 -71.96 -14.25 31.20
N PRO A 8 -72.18 -15.25 30.31
CA PRO A 8 -71.21 -16.30 30.06
C PRO A 8 -70.26 -15.97 28.89
N VAL A 9 -69.04 -16.49 29.00
CA VAL A 9 -67.98 -16.52 27.99
C VAL A 9 -68.42 -17.29 26.75
N MET A 10 -68.22 -16.73 25.55
CA MET A 10 -68.20 -17.51 24.30
C MET A 10 -67.05 -17.07 23.38
N ALA A 11 -66.35 -18.09 22.88
CA ALA A 11 -65.27 -18.04 21.92
C ALA A 11 -65.72 -17.48 20.56
N LEU A 12 -64.82 -16.75 19.89
CA LEU A 12 -64.98 -16.23 18.52
C LEU A 12 -64.15 -17.04 17.50
N PRO A 13 -64.51 -16.96 16.21
CA PRO A 13 -64.33 -18.01 15.22
C PRO A 13 -63.09 -17.83 14.34
N VAL A 14 -62.69 -18.94 13.70
CA VAL A 14 -61.68 -19.02 12.64
C VAL A 14 -62.25 -18.43 11.35
N ILE A 15 -61.62 -17.38 10.82
CA ILE A 15 -61.85 -16.86 9.47
C ILE A 15 -60.54 -17.04 8.69
N LEU A 16 -60.61 -17.84 7.62
CA LEU A 16 -59.56 -18.02 6.62
C LEU A 16 -59.46 -16.78 5.71
N LEU A 17 -58.29 -16.16 5.66
CA LEU A 17 -57.93 -15.09 4.71
C LEU A 17 -56.74 -15.56 3.87
N PHE A 18 -56.97 -15.70 2.57
CA PHE A 18 -55.95 -15.93 1.56
C PHE A 18 -55.03 -14.70 1.47
N ALA A 19 -53.76 -14.87 1.84
CA ALA A 19 -52.71 -13.89 1.59
C ALA A 19 -51.95 -14.29 0.32
N PHE A 20 -51.87 -13.38 -0.65
CA PHE A 20 -50.98 -13.47 -1.80
C PHE A 20 -49.53 -13.54 -1.32
N ILE A 21 -48.81 -14.60 -1.72
CA ILE A 21 -47.36 -14.66 -1.61
C ILE A 21 -46.79 -13.83 -2.77
N ILE A 22 -46.26 -12.66 -2.46
CA ILE A 22 -45.33 -11.96 -3.34
C ILE A 22 -43.96 -12.50 -2.99
N ASP A 23 -43.39 -13.28 -3.90
CA ASP A 23 -42.04 -13.82 -3.80
C ASP A 23 -41.05 -12.68 -4.08
N SER A 24 -40.53 -12.05 -3.02
CA SER A 24 -39.43 -11.09 -3.14
C SER A 24 -38.11 -11.84 -3.15
N ALA A 25 -37.68 -12.28 -4.33
CA ALA A 25 -36.35 -12.82 -4.53
C ALA A 25 -35.29 -11.71 -4.39
N GLY A 26 -34.51 -11.79 -3.31
CA GLY A 26 -33.09 -11.41 -3.28
C GLY A 26 -32.74 -9.93 -3.14
N SER A 27 -33.10 -9.29 -2.03
CA SER A 27 -32.35 -8.14 -1.53
C SER A 27 -31.16 -8.65 -0.69
N SER A 28 -29.94 -8.48 -1.18
CA SER A 28 -28.72 -8.65 -0.38
C SER A 28 -28.75 -7.69 0.82
N GLU A 29 -28.70 -8.23 2.04
CA GLU A 29 -28.77 -7.44 3.27
C GLU A 29 -27.64 -6.39 3.37
N PRO A 30 -27.91 -5.15 3.85
CA PRO A 30 -26.90 -4.10 4.06
C PRO A 30 -25.93 -4.32 5.25
N ASN A 31 -25.87 -5.52 5.84
CA ASN A 31 -25.35 -5.73 7.20
C ASN A 31 -23.88 -6.15 7.34
N ASN A 32 -22.98 -5.85 6.38
CA ASN A 32 -21.60 -6.37 6.48
C ASN A 32 -20.46 -5.40 6.16
N VAL A 33 -20.70 -4.11 5.90
CA VAL A 33 -19.59 -3.16 5.66
C VAL A 33 -18.93 -2.75 6.98
N ALA A 34 -19.71 -2.30 7.97
CA ALA A 34 -19.18 -1.90 9.29
C ALA A 34 -18.49 -3.06 10.04
N ALA A 35 -19.08 -4.26 10.01
CA ALA A 35 -18.51 -5.46 10.66
C ALA A 35 -17.29 -6.05 9.92
N ARG A 36 -17.07 -5.70 8.64
CA ARG A 36 -15.83 -6.01 7.90
C ARG A 36 -14.75 -4.96 8.15
N GLN A 37 -15.13 -3.69 8.26
CA GLN A 37 -14.22 -2.61 8.61
C GLN A 37 -13.68 -2.76 10.03
N ASP A 38 -14.49 -3.24 10.99
CA ASP A 38 -14.06 -3.58 12.35
C ASP A 38 -13.05 -4.74 12.40
N ARG A 39 -13.01 -5.63 11.39
CA ARG A 39 -12.01 -6.72 11.29
C ARG A 39 -10.66 -6.24 10.78
N ILE A 40 -10.62 -5.13 10.02
CA ILE A 40 -9.40 -4.53 9.48
C ILE A 40 -9.11 -3.24 10.26
N LYS A 41 -8.85 -3.35 11.57
CA LYS A 41 -8.39 -2.19 12.32
C LYS A 41 -6.94 -1.90 11.95
N LEU A 42 -6.76 -1.08 10.92
CA LEU A 42 -5.44 -0.65 10.46
C LEU A 42 -4.76 0.18 11.56
N LYS A 43 -3.62 -0.31 12.03
CA LYS A 43 -2.79 0.43 12.98
C LYS A 43 -1.75 1.25 12.23
N VAL A 44 -1.79 2.55 12.42
CA VAL A 44 -0.72 3.46 11.98
C VAL A 44 0.43 3.44 12.98
N THR A 45 1.65 3.30 12.48
CA THR A 45 2.85 3.19 13.33
C THR A 45 4.06 3.93 12.79
N ILE A 46 5.05 4.13 13.64
CA ILE A 46 6.44 4.34 13.25
C ILE A 46 7.17 3.02 13.45
N ASP A 47 7.89 2.56 12.44
CA ASP A 47 8.69 1.34 12.52
C ASP A 47 10.18 1.71 12.64
N PRO A 48 10.84 1.38 13.77
CA PRO A 48 12.27 1.63 13.96
C PRO A 48 13.16 1.08 12.85
N ARG A 49 12.77 -0.03 12.19
CA ARG A 49 13.53 -0.66 11.10
C ARG A 49 13.48 0.20 9.84
N VAL A 50 12.31 0.79 9.55
CA VAL A 50 12.13 1.74 8.43
C VAL A 50 12.96 2.99 8.68
N GLU A 51 12.93 3.54 9.89
CA GLU A 51 13.74 4.71 10.24
C GLU A 51 15.24 4.41 10.17
N LEU A 52 15.69 3.22 10.62
CA LEU A 52 17.08 2.80 10.54
C LEU A 52 17.57 2.74 9.09
N MET A 53 16.81 2.08 8.21
CA MET A 53 17.13 2.00 6.79
C MET A 53 17.14 3.39 6.15
N GLY A 54 16.11 4.20 6.40
CA GLY A 54 16.02 5.57 5.90
C GLY A 54 17.24 6.42 6.31
N VAL A 55 17.63 6.38 7.58
CA VAL A 55 18.76 7.17 8.11
C VAL A 55 20.09 6.72 7.49
N ILE A 56 20.37 5.41 7.43
CA ILE A 56 21.63 4.91 6.86
C ILE A 56 21.76 5.32 5.38
N PHE A 57 20.70 5.16 4.59
CA PHE A 57 20.73 5.52 3.18
C PHE A 57 20.64 7.04 2.94
N HIS A 58 20.01 7.80 3.84
CA HIS A 58 20.12 9.25 3.86
C HIS A 58 21.58 9.71 4.02
N LEU A 59 22.29 9.16 5.01
CA LEU A 59 23.70 9.46 5.27
C LEU A 59 24.61 9.02 4.11
N ALA A 60 24.24 7.96 3.39
CA ALA A 60 24.93 7.48 2.19
C ALA A 60 24.75 8.41 0.97
N GLY A 61 23.84 9.39 1.05
CA GLY A 61 23.60 10.38 0.01
C GLY A 61 22.55 9.97 -1.03
N ASN A 62 21.74 8.94 -0.76
CA ASN A 62 20.70 8.50 -1.68
C ASN A 62 19.61 9.59 -1.84
N PRO A 63 19.37 10.13 -3.04
CA PRO A 63 18.47 11.27 -3.25
C PRO A 63 17.02 11.02 -2.79
N GLU A 64 16.55 9.78 -2.86
CA GLU A 64 15.21 9.38 -2.46
C GLU A 64 14.93 9.53 -0.96
N TYR A 65 15.97 9.48 -0.11
CA TYR A 65 15.88 9.69 1.36
C TYR A 65 16.39 11.06 1.80
N ASN A 66 16.59 11.99 0.86
CA ASN A 66 17.07 13.34 1.09
C ASN A 66 16.00 14.40 0.78
N LYS A 67 14.71 14.03 0.92
CA LYS A 67 13.55 14.88 0.57
C LYS A 67 12.64 15.23 1.75
N CYS A 68 13.07 14.94 2.98
CA CYS A 68 12.35 15.28 4.21
C CYS A 68 11.95 16.76 4.24
N LYS A 69 10.71 17.02 4.67
CA LYS A 69 10.16 18.38 4.76
C LYS A 69 10.17 18.96 6.16
N SER A 70 10.38 18.13 7.19
CA SER A 70 10.42 18.57 8.58
C SER A 70 11.81 19.06 8.96
N MET A 71 11.96 20.38 9.10
CA MET A 71 13.23 20.98 9.53
C MET A 71 13.65 20.55 10.95
N PRO A 72 12.75 20.46 11.95
CA PRO A 72 13.13 19.96 13.27
C PRO A 72 13.60 18.50 13.27
N TYR A 73 12.92 17.63 12.52
CA TYR A 73 13.36 16.24 12.33
C TYR A 73 14.77 16.19 11.74
N MET A 74 15.00 16.94 10.66
CA MET A 74 16.31 17.03 10.01
C MET A 74 17.38 17.65 10.91
N GLY A 75 17.02 18.61 11.76
CA GLY A 75 17.90 19.17 12.78
C GLY A 75 18.36 18.09 13.77
N ASN A 76 17.41 17.32 14.31
CA ASN A 76 17.69 16.20 15.21
C ASN A 76 18.58 15.15 14.53
N LEU A 77 18.28 14.78 13.29
CA LEU A 77 19.07 13.82 12.50
C LEU A 77 20.50 14.33 12.29
N ASN A 78 20.66 15.56 11.78
CA ASN A 78 21.96 16.12 11.48
C ASN A 78 22.83 16.26 12.73
N GLU A 79 22.26 16.73 13.84
CA GLU A 79 22.96 16.84 15.12
C GLU A 79 23.41 15.46 15.63
N HIS A 80 22.51 14.47 15.59
CA HIS A 80 22.77 13.12 16.12
C HIS A 80 23.80 12.35 15.29
N PHE A 81 23.77 12.49 13.96
CA PHE A 81 24.57 11.68 13.05
C PHE A 81 25.72 12.43 12.36
N ALA A 82 26.02 13.68 12.73
CA ALA A 82 27.05 14.52 12.09
C ALA A 82 28.40 13.79 11.90
N GLY A 83 28.85 13.05 12.93
CA GLY A 83 30.13 12.32 12.93
C GLY A 83 30.11 10.95 12.24
N HIS A 84 28.94 10.44 11.83
CA HIS A 84 28.78 9.04 11.44
C HIS A 84 28.67 8.80 9.92
N ARG A 85 28.90 9.83 9.09
CA ARG A 85 28.88 9.71 7.61
C ARG A 85 29.89 8.71 7.06
N ASN A 86 30.96 8.42 7.81
CA ASN A 86 32.00 7.46 7.44
C ASN A 86 31.85 6.08 8.10
N HIS A 87 30.74 5.85 8.83
CA HIS A 87 30.47 4.57 9.48
C HIS A 87 30.41 3.42 8.45
N PRO A 88 30.89 2.20 8.77
CA PRO A 88 30.87 1.06 7.85
C PRO A 88 29.51 0.80 7.17
N ALA A 89 28.41 0.83 7.93
CA ALA A 89 27.06 0.69 7.38
C ALA A 89 26.73 1.72 6.28
N VAL A 90 27.12 2.99 6.47
CA VAL A 90 26.88 4.07 5.51
C VAL A 90 27.71 3.88 4.24
N LYS A 91 28.99 3.52 4.41
CA LYS A 91 29.88 3.19 3.27
C LYS A 91 29.36 1.99 2.49
N MET A 92 28.84 0.98 3.18
CA MET A 92 28.26 -0.20 2.55
C MET A 92 26.97 0.12 1.82
N ALA A 93 26.07 0.92 2.41
CA ALA A 93 24.86 1.39 1.72
C ALA A 93 25.20 2.15 0.42
N LYS A 94 26.22 3.00 0.44
CA LYS A 94 26.72 3.69 -0.76
C LYS A 94 27.24 2.69 -1.81
N LYS A 95 28.07 1.72 -1.41
CA LYS A 95 28.58 0.66 -2.29
C LYS A 95 27.44 -0.16 -2.91
N LEU A 96 26.44 -0.55 -2.11
CA LEU A 96 25.29 -1.33 -2.56
C LEU A 96 24.43 -0.55 -3.57
N ARG A 97 24.24 0.75 -3.33
CA ARG A 97 23.59 1.64 -4.30
C ARG A 97 24.33 1.66 -5.63
N GLU A 98 25.64 1.86 -5.61
CA GLU A 98 26.48 2.00 -6.81
C GLU A 98 26.63 0.68 -7.59
N THR A 99 26.76 -0.45 -6.89
CA THR A 99 27.13 -1.74 -7.51
C THR A 99 25.93 -2.66 -7.76
N ARG A 100 24.83 -2.49 -7.03
CA ARG A 100 23.63 -3.33 -7.12
C ARG A 100 22.35 -2.56 -7.40
N GLY A 101 22.39 -1.23 -7.35
CA GLY A 101 21.19 -0.40 -7.51
C GLY A 101 20.23 -0.45 -6.31
N VAL A 102 20.68 -0.92 -5.13
CA VAL A 102 19.86 -0.93 -3.90
C VAL A 102 19.41 0.49 -3.57
N SER A 103 18.11 0.73 -3.69
CA SER A 103 17.46 2.05 -3.58
C SER A 103 15.95 1.91 -3.46
N TYR A 104 15.27 3.01 -3.17
CA TYR A 104 13.81 3.10 -3.18
C TYR A 104 13.13 1.95 -2.37
N ASP A 105 12.34 1.13 -3.05
CA ASP A 105 11.60 0.01 -2.51
C ASP A 105 12.50 -1.11 -1.98
N ALA A 106 13.68 -1.36 -2.57
CA ALA A 106 14.59 -2.40 -2.05
C ALA A 106 15.05 -2.13 -0.62
N VAL A 107 15.29 -0.87 -0.28
CA VAL A 107 15.76 -0.47 1.06
C VAL A 107 14.63 -0.58 2.07
N MET A 108 13.44 -0.09 1.72
CA MET A 108 12.27 -0.13 2.60
C MET A 108 11.71 -1.55 2.74
N GLY A 109 11.82 -2.36 1.69
CA GLY A 109 11.54 -3.79 1.72
C GLY A 109 12.49 -4.53 2.65
N MET A 110 13.80 -4.22 2.64
CA MET A 110 14.77 -4.83 3.58
C MET A 110 14.39 -4.57 5.04
N ALA A 111 13.85 -3.39 5.38
CA ALA A 111 13.39 -3.12 6.74
C ALA A 111 12.37 -4.16 7.24
N MET A 112 11.53 -4.71 6.35
CA MET A 112 10.51 -5.70 6.68
C MET A 112 11.08 -7.12 6.87
N HIS A 113 12.33 -7.33 6.42
CA HIS A 113 13.08 -8.57 6.59
C HIS A 113 14.01 -8.56 7.82
N ILE A 114 14.07 -7.44 8.54
CA ILE A 114 14.82 -7.30 9.79
C ILE A 114 13.94 -7.69 10.97
N GLU A 115 14.42 -8.56 11.87
CA GLU A 115 13.72 -8.99 13.08
C GLU A 115 13.44 -7.80 14.01
N ASP A 116 14.50 -7.11 14.44
CA ASP A 116 14.44 -5.88 15.23
C ASP A 116 15.74 -5.07 15.08
N ILE A 117 15.74 -3.80 15.51
CA ILE A 117 16.91 -2.93 15.36
C ILE A 117 18.11 -3.31 16.25
N ASN A 118 17.93 -4.06 17.34
CA ASN A 118 19.02 -4.44 18.24
C ASN A 118 19.81 -5.61 17.69
N SER A 119 19.09 -6.63 17.22
CA SER A 119 19.70 -7.78 16.57
C SER A 119 20.14 -7.44 15.16
N CYS A 120 19.36 -6.62 14.43
CA CYS A 120 19.41 -6.58 12.97
C CYS A 120 19.38 -7.99 12.36
N GLY A 121 18.71 -8.94 13.02
CA GLY A 121 18.60 -10.32 12.59
C GLY A 121 17.66 -10.49 11.41
N GLU A 122 17.71 -11.66 10.78
CA GLU A 122 16.76 -12.03 9.74
C GLU A 122 15.44 -12.45 10.40
N ILE A 123 14.32 -11.78 10.06
CA ILE A 123 13.00 -12.18 10.58
C ILE A 123 12.57 -13.56 10.04
N VAL A 124 13.05 -13.90 8.84
CA VAL A 124 12.98 -15.21 8.20
C VAL A 124 14.32 -15.49 7.56
N PRO A 125 14.82 -16.75 7.59
CA PRO A 125 16.09 -17.08 6.95
C PRO A 125 16.15 -16.63 5.49
N PHE A 126 17.25 -16.02 5.09
CA PHE A 126 17.51 -15.65 3.69
C PHE A 126 17.85 -16.85 2.81
N GLU A 127 18.02 -18.03 3.40
CA GLU A 127 18.27 -19.29 2.69
C GLU A 127 17.26 -20.36 3.15
N PRO A 128 16.42 -20.90 2.25
CA PRO A 128 16.28 -20.51 0.84
C PRO A 128 15.75 -19.07 0.71
N ARG A 129 16.08 -18.39 -0.40
CA ARG A 129 15.70 -16.99 -0.62
C ARG A 129 14.19 -16.76 -0.49
N PRO A 130 13.74 -15.85 0.40
CA PRO A 130 12.35 -15.42 0.44
C PRO A 130 11.94 -14.77 -0.89
N ASP A 131 10.75 -15.13 -1.38
CA ASP A 131 10.17 -14.55 -2.62
C ASP A 131 9.97 -13.03 -2.52
N THR A 132 9.81 -12.50 -1.31
CA THR A 132 9.64 -11.07 -1.06
C THR A 132 10.94 -10.31 -0.78
N LEU A 133 12.11 -10.97 -0.80
CA LEU A 133 13.40 -10.29 -0.66
C LEU A 133 13.89 -9.78 -2.01
N ASP A 134 13.93 -8.46 -2.18
CA ASP A 134 14.29 -7.82 -3.46
C ASP A 134 15.64 -8.30 -4.01
N GLY A 135 15.66 -8.70 -5.28
CA GLY A 135 16.80 -9.32 -5.96
C GLY A 135 18.10 -8.49 -5.97
N ARG A 136 18.04 -7.19 -5.72
CA ARG A 136 19.22 -6.32 -5.58
C ARG A 136 20.04 -6.65 -4.33
N TRP A 137 19.43 -7.29 -3.34
CA TRP A 137 20.11 -7.80 -2.15
C TRP A 137 20.65 -9.21 -2.37
N ARG A 138 21.94 -9.32 -2.70
CA ARG A 138 22.65 -10.59 -2.61
C ARG A 138 22.76 -11.03 -1.15
N ILE A 139 22.64 -12.32 -0.90
CA ILE A 139 22.42 -12.85 0.46
C ILE A 139 23.62 -12.62 1.38
N ASP A 140 24.82 -12.83 0.87
CA ASP A 140 26.10 -12.53 1.53
C ASP A 140 26.22 -11.03 1.85
N GLU A 141 26.03 -10.18 0.85
CA GLU A 141 26.11 -8.72 1.02
C GLU A 141 24.98 -8.17 1.93
N ALA A 142 23.80 -8.81 1.95
CA ALA A 142 22.71 -8.44 2.84
C ALA A 142 23.08 -8.75 4.30
N ARG A 143 23.62 -9.95 4.59
CA ARG A 143 24.07 -10.33 5.94
C ARG A 143 25.18 -9.43 6.46
N GLU A 144 26.20 -9.18 5.63
CA GLU A 144 27.28 -8.23 5.95
C GLU A 144 26.75 -6.81 6.25
N PHE A 145 25.72 -6.38 5.50
CA PHE A 145 25.07 -5.10 5.74
C PHE A 145 24.30 -5.08 7.06
N LEU A 146 23.55 -6.14 7.37
CA LEU A 146 22.81 -6.27 8.63
C LEU A 146 23.74 -6.28 9.86
N ASP A 147 24.89 -6.95 9.76
CA ASP A 147 25.91 -6.88 10.82
C ASP A 147 26.46 -5.46 11.00
N SER A 148 26.67 -4.74 9.90
CA SER A 148 27.05 -3.32 9.95
C SER A 148 25.94 -2.44 10.54
N CYS A 149 24.67 -2.73 10.26
CA CYS A 149 23.51 -2.05 10.86
C CYS A 149 23.46 -2.26 12.37
N ARG A 150 23.73 -3.47 12.85
CA ARG A 150 23.79 -3.79 14.28
C ARG A 150 24.82 -2.93 15.01
N ASN A 151 25.99 -2.74 14.40
CA ASN A 151 27.04 -1.88 14.94
C ASN A 151 26.65 -0.40 14.86
N PHE A 152 26.04 0.03 13.75
CA PHE A 152 25.51 1.40 13.61
C PHE A 152 24.55 1.73 14.75
N VAL A 153 23.56 0.88 15.02
CA VAL A 153 22.58 1.10 16.09
C VAL A 153 23.24 1.33 17.46
N LYS A 154 24.30 0.57 17.76
CA LYS A 154 25.05 0.68 19.02
C LYS A 154 25.93 1.93 19.06
N GLU A 155 26.76 2.15 18.04
CA GLU A 155 27.77 3.21 18.02
C GLU A 155 27.17 4.60 17.87
N THR A 156 25.98 4.72 17.28
CA THR A 156 25.29 5.99 17.13
C THR A 156 24.26 6.26 18.22
N ASP A 157 24.05 5.36 19.18
CA ASP A 157 22.90 5.42 20.10
C ASP A 157 21.57 5.70 19.36
N PHE A 158 21.25 4.84 18.39
CA PHE A 158 20.09 5.06 17.50
C PHE A 158 18.76 5.12 18.27
N LYS A 159 18.68 4.46 19.43
CA LYS A 159 17.48 4.52 20.29
C LYS A 159 17.27 5.91 20.87
N ALA A 160 18.33 6.61 21.27
CA ALA A 160 18.21 7.99 21.73
C ALA A 160 17.71 8.92 20.60
N PHE A 161 18.12 8.69 19.35
CA PHE A 161 17.56 9.40 18.20
C PHE A 161 16.04 9.17 18.05
N LEU A 162 15.59 7.92 18.16
CA LEU A 162 14.15 7.61 18.09
C LEU A 162 13.38 8.29 19.24
N ALA A 163 13.90 8.19 20.48
CA ALA A 163 13.30 8.80 21.65
C ALA A 163 13.21 10.34 21.53
N LYS A 164 14.25 10.99 21.00
CA LYS A 164 14.28 12.44 20.76
C LYS A 164 13.18 12.91 19.79
N ASN A 165 12.75 12.05 18.86
CA ASN A 165 11.71 12.37 17.88
C ASN A 165 10.30 11.86 18.27
N GLN A 166 10.14 11.25 19.46
CA GLN A 166 8.89 10.58 19.85
C GLN A 166 7.65 11.50 19.82
N SER A 167 7.79 12.78 20.19
CA SER A 167 6.67 13.73 20.17
C SER A 167 6.13 13.95 18.76
N GLN A 168 7.03 14.11 17.79
CA GLN A 168 6.68 14.31 16.39
C GLN A 168 6.12 13.03 15.76
N TYR A 169 6.70 11.88 16.10
CA TYR A 169 6.15 10.56 15.77
C TYR A 169 4.71 10.37 16.25
N ASN A 170 4.45 10.65 17.53
CA ASN A 170 3.11 10.52 18.10
C ASN A 170 2.11 11.45 17.40
N THR A 171 2.51 12.68 17.09
CA THR A 171 1.67 13.64 16.37
C THR A 171 1.35 13.16 14.95
N ALA A 172 2.34 12.67 14.22
CA ALA A 172 2.15 12.15 12.87
C ALA A 172 1.24 10.92 12.86
N VAL A 173 1.47 9.97 13.76
CA VAL A 173 0.65 8.77 13.92
C VAL A 173 -0.79 9.14 14.26
N ALA A 174 -1.02 10.02 15.24
CA ALA A 174 -2.38 10.41 15.62
C ALA A 174 -3.15 11.07 14.46
N ARG A 175 -2.50 11.98 13.71
CA ARG A 175 -3.13 12.65 12.57
C ARG A 175 -3.47 11.71 11.43
N LEU A 176 -2.54 10.81 11.07
CA LEU A 176 -2.81 9.86 10.00
C LEU A 176 -3.81 8.80 10.44
N GLN A 177 -3.75 8.31 11.69
CA GLN A 177 -4.75 7.37 12.21
C GLN A 177 -6.15 7.98 12.14
N GLN A 178 -6.31 9.23 12.58
CA GLN A 178 -7.60 9.93 12.46
C GLN A 178 -8.09 9.98 11.02
N LEU A 179 -7.21 10.33 10.06
CA LEU A 179 -7.59 10.40 8.65
C LEU A 179 -8.02 9.03 8.10
N ILE A 180 -7.28 7.97 8.43
CA ILE A 180 -7.59 6.61 7.96
C ILE A 180 -8.89 6.11 8.56
N ASP A 181 -9.12 6.35 9.85
CA ASP A 181 -10.34 5.95 10.54
C ASP A 181 -11.59 6.63 9.94
N THR A 182 -11.44 7.82 9.36
CA THR A 182 -12.57 8.59 8.78
C THR A 182 -12.74 8.41 7.28
N GLU A 183 -11.65 8.30 6.51
CA GLU A 183 -11.68 8.41 5.05
C GLU A 183 -11.34 7.10 4.31
N ALA A 184 -10.72 6.11 4.97
CA ALA A 184 -10.25 4.89 4.29
C ALA A 184 -11.25 3.74 4.40
N ASN A 185 -11.56 3.11 3.27
CA ASN A 185 -12.36 1.90 3.16
C ASN A 185 -11.47 0.70 2.76
N LEU A 186 -10.76 0.11 3.72
CA LEU A 186 -9.91 -1.05 3.41
C LEU A 186 -10.68 -2.35 3.14
N ALA A 187 -11.96 -2.44 3.54
CA ALA A 187 -12.81 -3.58 3.20
C ALA A 187 -12.99 -3.73 1.68
N TRP A 188 -12.80 -2.63 0.93
CA TRP A 188 -12.77 -2.65 -0.54
C TRP A 188 -11.75 -3.65 -1.10
N PHE A 189 -10.62 -3.92 -0.43
CA PHE A 189 -9.64 -4.89 -0.94
C PHE A 189 -10.22 -6.30 -1.02
N ASP A 190 -10.97 -6.74 -0.02
CA ASP A 190 -11.63 -8.04 -0.03
C ASP A 190 -12.77 -8.07 -1.06
N GLU A 191 -13.51 -6.97 -1.16
CA GLU A 191 -14.57 -6.82 -2.15
C GLU A 191 -14.00 -6.84 -3.57
N PHE A 192 -12.84 -6.23 -3.82
CA PHE A 192 -12.28 -6.12 -5.16
C PHE A 192 -11.40 -7.32 -5.54
N PHE A 193 -10.44 -7.71 -4.70
CA PHE A 193 -9.49 -8.79 -5.03
C PHE A 193 -10.00 -10.19 -4.64
N GLY A 194 -11.01 -10.27 -3.78
CA GLY A 194 -11.43 -11.49 -3.10
C GLY A 194 -10.85 -11.56 -1.68
N SER A 195 -11.63 -12.10 -0.74
CA SER A 195 -11.27 -12.15 0.68
C SER A 195 -10.05 -13.01 0.97
N ARG A 196 -9.18 -12.53 1.87
CA ARG A 196 -7.98 -13.24 2.32
C ARG A 196 -7.79 -13.16 3.84
N ASP A 197 -7.99 -14.27 4.52
CA ASP A 197 -7.82 -14.36 5.99
C ASP A 197 -6.33 -14.43 6.42
N ASP A 198 -5.43 -14.61 5.45
CA ASP A 198 -3.97 -14.71 5.65
C ASP A 198 -3.24 -13.36 5.60
N VAL A 199 -3.94 -12.25 5.35
CA VAL A 199 -3.31 -10.94 5.13
C VAL A 199 -3.48 -10.01 6.32
N ASP A 200 -2.38 -9.38 6.73
CA ASP A 200 -2.35 -8.33 7.75
C ASP A 200 -1.92 -7.00 7.15
N PHE A 201 -2.77 -5.98 7.21
CA PHE A 201 -2.45 -4.63 6.74
C PHE A 201 -1.66 -3.84 7.80
N ASN A 202 -0.57 -3.20 7.37
CA ASN A 202 0.29 -2.40 8.24
C ASN A 202 0.60 -1.05 7.57
N LEU A 203 0.24 0.05 8.22
CA LEU A 203 0.56 1.41 7.74
C LEU A 203 1.68 2.00 8.59
N VAL A 204 2.81 2.30 7.94
CA VAL A 204 4.01 2.82 8.59
C VAL A 204 4.30 4.20 8.04
N ILE A 205 4.53 5.18 8.91
CA ILE A 205 4.99 6.50 8.52
C ILE A 205 6.53 6.52 8.53
N SER A 206 7.13 7.12 7.52
CA SER A 206 8.52 7.56 7.56
C SER A 206 8.61 9.06 7.28
N ILE A 207 8.99 9.83 8.30
CA ILE A 207 9.11 11.28 8.17
C ILE A 207 10.25 11.65 7.22
N LEU A 208 11.34 10.89 7.28
CA LEU A 208 12.55 11.11 6.48
C LEU A 208 12.32 10.93 4.98
N ASN A 209 11.44 10.00 4.58
CA ASN A 209 11.20 9.65 3.18
C ASN A 209 10.58 10.78 2.35
N GLY A 210 10.07 11.85 2.97
CA GLY A 210 9.48 12.96 2.23
C GLY A 210 8.31 12.49 1.35
N PRO A 211 8.33 12.70 0.03
CA PRO A 211 7.29 12.20 -0.87
C PRO A 211 7.45 10.74 -1.30
N GLY A 212 8.49 10.02 -0.85
CA GLY A 212 8.70 8.61 -1.18
C GLY A 212 7.76 7.70 -0.40
N ASN A 213 7.02 6.87 -1.12
CA ASN A 213 6.08 5.89 -0.58
C ASN A 213 6.39 4.52 -1.18
N TYR A 214 6.19 3.45 -0.41
CA TYR A 214 6.60 2.11 -0.82
C TYR A 214 5.65 1.03 -0.31
N GLY A 215 5.11 0.24 -1.23
CA GLY A 215 4.39 -0.99 -0.99
C GLY A 215 5.36 -2.17 -0.81
N CYS A 216 5.30 -2.85 0.33
CA CYS A 216 6.16 -3.99 0.63
C CYS A 216 5.37 -5.13 1.27
N ARG A 217 5.90 -6.36 1.24
CA ARG A 217 5.32 -7.48 1.98
C ARG A 217 6.38 -8.44 2.51
N VAL A 218 6.03 -9.15 3.58
CA VAL A 218 6.80 -10.27 4.13
C VAL A 218 5.86 -11.39 4.52
N ARG A 219 6.28 -12.64 4.30
CA ARG A 219 5.52 -13.84 4.67
C ARG A 219 6.11 -14.44 5.94
N LEU A 220 5.29 -14.57 6.98
CA LEU A 220 5.66 -15.07 8.30
C LEU A 220 4.64 -16.13 8.71
N GLU A 221 5.08 -17.35 8.98
CA GLU A 221 4.24 -18.41 9.59
C GLU A 221 2.87 -18.61 8.91
N GLY A 222 2.85 -18.60 7.58
CA GLY A 222 1.62 -18.78 6.80
C GLY A 222 0.73 -17.54 6.70
N ARG A 223 1.13 -16.40 7.28
CA ARG A 223 0.50 -15.08 7.10
C ARG A 223 1.35 -14.17 6.22
N THR A 224 0.70 -13.30 5.47
CA THR A 224 1.33 -12.26 4.66
C THR A 224 1.09 -10.91 5.31
N LYS A 225 2.14 -10.30 5.86
CA LYS A 225 2.09 -8.91 6.31
C LYS A 225 2.35 -8.01 5.11
N ILE A 226 1.39 -7.15 4.79
CA ILE A 226 1.50 -6.15 3.72
C ILE A 226 1.65 -4.77 4.34
N TYR A 227 2.50 -3.95 3.72
CA TYR A 227 2.91 -2.67 4.24
C TYR A 227 2.66 -1.58 3.20
N SER A 228 2.07 -0.48 3.67
CA SER A 228 2.18 0.83 3.04
C SER A 228 3.15 1.64 3.89
N ILE A 229 4.35 1.88 3.36
CA ILE A 229 5.36 2.76 3.99
C ILE A 229 5.16 4.15 3.39
N LEU A 230 4.52 5.02 4.14
CA LEU A 230 4.10 6.35 3.72
C LEU A 230 5.12 7.41 4.15
N GLY A 231 5.63 8.17 3.18
CA GLY A 231 6.45 9.35 3.44
C GLY A 231 5.64 10.54 3.96
N ALA A 232 6.30 11.51 4.59
CA ALA A 232 5.68 12.80 4.95
C ALA A 232 6.14 13.95 4.04
N TRP A 233 5.28 14.40 3.11
CA TRP A 233 5.61 15.48 2.16
C TRP A 233 4.91 16.83 2.43
N ARG A 234 4.05 16.90 3.45
CA ARG A 234 3.44 18.14 3.94
C ARG A 234 3.71 18.28 5.43
N ILE A 235 3.93 19.52 5.87
CA ILE A 235 4.19 19.86 7.26
C ILE A 235 3.33 21.06 7.69
N ASP A 236 3.02 21.15 8.98
CA ASP A 236 2.44 22.35 9.57
C ASP A 236 3.51 23.36 9.94
N TRP A 237 3.76 24.35 9.08
CA TRP A 237 4.78 25.35 9.35
C TRP A 237 4.57 26.09 10.70
N LEU A 238 3.31 26.38 11.04
CA LEU A 238 2.93 27.00 12.31
C LEU A 238 2.91 26.02 13.50
N GLY A 239 2.90 24.71 13.25
CA GLY A 239 2.82 23.65 14.26
C GLY A 239 4.14 22.93 14.47
N TRP A 240 5.27 23.64 14.33
CA TRP A 240 6.62 23.11 14.52
C TRP A 240 7.05 22.06 13.49
N GLY A 241 6.52 22.11 12.26
CA GLY A 241 6.99 21.27 11.17
C GLY A 241 6.64 19.79 11.32
N ASN A 242 5.58 19.47 12.06
CA ASN A 242 5.01 18.13 12.16
C ASN A 242 4.32 17.73 10.84
N PRO A 243 4.35 16.44 10.46
CA PRO A 243 3.62 15.94 9.31
C PRO A 243 2.13 16.29 9.34
N THR A 244 1.57 16.60 8.16
CA THR A 244 0.14 16.76 7.94
C THR A 244 -0.32 15.91 6.77
N PHE A 245 -1.56 15.42 6.85
CA PHE A 245 -2.15 14.50 5.88
C PHE A 245 -3.53 15.02 5.47
N ASN A 246 -3.81 15.01 4.17
CA ASN A 246 -5.13 15.37 3.62
C ASN A 246 -5.78 14.13 3.00
N PRO A 247 -7.09 14.15 2.68
CA PRO A 247 -7.80 12.97 2.16
C PRO A 247 -7.16 12.30 0.95
N ASN A 248 -6.44 13.05 0.10
CA ASN A 248 -5.72 12.48 -1.05
C ASN A 248 -4.64 11.44 -0.65
N VAL A 249 -4.17 11.44 0.60
CA VAL A 249 -3.23 10.44 1.13
C VAL A 249 -3.84 9.03 1.12
N VAL A 250 -5.16 8.89 1.25
CA VAL A 250 -5.83 7.59 1.23
C VAL A 250 -5.57 6.86 -0.10
N GLY A 251 -5.65 7.58 -1.23
CA GLY A 251 -5.32 7.02 -2.54
C GLY A 251 -3.88 6.50 -2.61
N THR A 252 -2.92 7.21 -2.04
CA THR A 252 -1.53 6.73 -1.91
C THR A 252 -1.44 5.46 -1.05
N VAL A 253 -2.12 5.42 0.10
CA VAL A 253 -2.11 4.24 0.98
C VAL A 253 -2.68 3.01 0.26
N VAL A 254 -3.80 3.17 -0.44
CA VAL A 254 -4.42 2.13 -1.26
C VAL A 254 -3.48 1.70 -2.40
N HIS A 255 -2.82 2.65 -3.07
CA HIS A 255 -1.83 2.36 -4.11
C HIS A 255 -0.71 1.45 -3.58
N GLU A 256 -0.12 1.81 -2.44
CA GLU A 256 0.99 1.04 -1.87
C GLU A 256 0.55 -0.36 -1.40
N PHE A 257 -0.61 -0.48 -0.77
CA PHE A 257 -1.16 -1.80 -0.46
C PHE A 257 -1.47 -2.62 -1.72
N GLY A 258 -1.93 -1.94 -2.78
CA GLY A 258 -2.22 -2.51 -4.09
C GLY A 258 -1.05 -3.29 -4.69
N HIS A 259 0.20 -2.85 -4.49
CA HIS A 259 1.37 -3.61 -4.96
C HIS A 259 1.41 -5.05 -4.45
N SER A 260 0.97 -5.30 -3.21
CA SER A 260 0.98 -6.65 -2.62
C SER A 260 -0.01 -7.60 -3.27
N TYR A 261 -1.06 -7.08 -3.92
CA TYR A 261 -2.08 -7.83 -4.65
C TYR A 261 -1.79 -7.87 -6.15
N CYS A 262 -1.42 -6.74 -6.75
CA CYS A 262 -1.24 -6.61 -8.19
C CYS A 262 0.07 -7.19 -8.70
N ASN A 263 1.19 -7.00 -7.98
CA ASN A 263 2.50 -7.42 -8.50
C ASN A 263 2.59 -8.94 -8.74
N PRO A 264 2.12 -9.83 -7.84
CA PRO A 264 2.10 -11.28 -8.11
C PRO A 264 1.32 -11.65 -9.37
N LEU A 265 0.16 -11.01 -9.58
CA LEU A 265 -0.67 -11.25 -10.76
C LEU A 265 0.07 -10.81 -12.02
N VAL A 266 0.69 -9.64 -12.03
CA VAL A 266 1.47 -9.19 -13.19
C VAL A 266 2.69 -10.08 -13.42
N GLU A 267 3.36 -10.53 -12.36
CA GLU A 267 4.54 -11.41 -12.44
C GLU A 267 4.19 -12.79 -13.02
N GLN A 268 3.05 -13.36 -12.63
CA GLN A 268 2.55 -14.63 -13.19
C GLN A 268 2.30 -14.57 -14.70
N TYR A 269 1.90 -13.40 -15.22
CA TYR A 269 1.61 -13.17 -16.64
C TYR A 269 2.69 -12.30 -17.32
N MET A 270 3.89 -12.21 -16.76
CA MET A 270 4.92 -11.27 -17.24
C MET A 270 5.30 -11.52 -18.71
N GLU A 271 5.45 -12.79 -19.10
CA GLU A 271 5.75 -13.16 -20.49
C GLU A 271 4.64 -12.73 -21.45
N ASP A 272 3.37 -12.84 -21.03
CA ASP A 272 2.22 -12.42 -21.84
C ASP A 272 2.15 -10.92 -22.07
N PHE A 273 2.74 -10.12 -21.18
CA PHE A 273 2.83 -8.67 -21.32
C PHE A 273 4.06 -8.19 -22.10
N SER A 274 5.03 -9.08 -22.38
CA SER A 274 6.31 -8.71 -23.01
C SER A 274 6.13 -7.98 -24.34
N SER A 275 5.27 -8.49 -25.22
CA SER A 275 5.05 -7.89 -26.54
C SER A 275 4.53 -6.45 -26.46
N PHE A 276 3.65 -6.18 -25.49
CA PHE A 276 3.17 -4.82 -25.23
C PHE A 276 4.26 -3.97 -24.57
N GLY A 277 4.86 -4.47 -23.50
CA GLY A 277 5.85 -3.76 -22.71
C GLY A 277 7.05 -3.31 -23.53
N GLU A 278 7.63 -4.22 -24.31
CA GLU A 278 8.80 -3.95 -25.17
C GLU A 278 8.47 -2.99 -26.31
N LYS A 279 7.26 -3.08 -26.88
CA LYS A 279 6.80 -2.17 -27.96
C LYS A 279 6.49 -0.76 -27.43
N TYR A 280 5.81 -0.66 -26.29
CA TYR A 280 5.28 0.62 -25.80
C TYR A 280 6.21 1.37 -24.86
N PHE A 281 7.04 0.69 -24.06
CA PHE A 281 7.93 1.37 -23.12
C PHE A 281 8.84 2.41 -23.80
N PRO A 282 9.47 2.15 -24.97
CA PRO A 282 10.27 3.16 -25.67
C PRO A 282 9.51 4.45 -25.99
N ARG A 283 8.18 4.37 -26.20
CA ARG A 283 7.32 5.53 -26.51
C ARG A 283 7.05 6.43 -25.30
N VAL A 284 7.14 5.86 -24.09
CA VAL A 284 6.87 6.56 -22.83
C VAL A 284 8.10 6.60 -21.91
N GLU A 285 9.27 6.17 -22.39
CA GLU A 285 10.47 5.94 -21.60
C GLU A 285 10.89 7.20 -20.82
N LYS A 286 10.78 8.38 -21.44
CA LYS A 286 11.10 9.65 -20.77
C LYS A 286 10.17 9.90 -19.58
N GLN A 287 8.86 9.71 -19.73
CA GLN A 287 7.90 9.84 -18.62
C GLN A 287 8.12 8.77 -17.55
N MET A 288 8.44 7.54 -17.94
CA MET A 288 8.71 6.43 -17.02
C MET A 288 9.98 6.68 -16.20
N LYS A 289 11.10 7.06 -16.84
CA LYS A 289 12.35 7.41 -16.15
C LYS A 289 12.19 8.62 -15.24
N GLY A 290 11.35 9.59 -15.60
CA GLY A 290 11.00 10.72 -14.72
C GLY A 290 10.30 10.29 -13.42
N GLN A 291 9.72 9.10 -13.39
CA GLN A 291 9.10 8.45 -12.23
C GLN A 291 10.00 7.36 -11.61
N ALA A 292 11.28 7.29 -12.02
CA ALA A 292 12.24 6.24 -11.65
C ALA A 292 11.86 4.82 -12.12
N TYR A 293 10.98 4.70 -13.12
CA TYR A 293 10.64 3.42 -13.75
C TYR A 293 11.54 3.19 -14.97
N GLY A 294 12.57 2.36 -14.78
CA GLY A 294 13.62 2.13 -15.78
C GLY A 294 13.34 1.04 -16.82
N ILE A 295 12.33 0.20 -16.60
CA ILE A 295 12.04 -0.97 -17.43
C ILE A 295 10.53 -1.19 -17.59
N TRP A 296 10.13 -1.88 -18.65
CA TRP A 296 8.73 -2.12 -18.97
C TRP A 296 8.00 -3.00 -17.94
N GLN A 297 8.72 -3.91 -17.26
CA GLN A 297 8.14 -4.75 -16.20
C GLN A 297 7.62 -3.91 -15.03
N THR A 298 8.32 -2.83 -14.68
CA THR A 298 7.86 -1.87 -13.67
C THR A 298 6.64 -1.11 -14.18
N MET A 299 6.64 -0.68 -15.45
CA MET A 299 5.48 -0.05 -16.08
C MET A 299 4.23 -0.95 -16.03
N MET A 300 4.36 -2.26 -16.25
CA MET A 300 3.21 -3.18 -16.17
C MET A 300 2.68 -3.37 -14.75
N ARG A 301 3.57 -3.50 -13.75
CA ARG A 301 3.17 -3.57 -12.34
C ARG A 301 2.41 -2.32 -11.91
N GLU A 302 2.95 -1.15 -12.25
CA GLU A 302 2.32 0.15 -12.00
C GLU A 302 0.98 0.32 -12.73
N SER A 303 0.85 -0.22 -13.95
CA SER A 303 -0.37 -0.11 -14.74
C SER A 303 -1.58 -0.69 -14.02
N LEU A 304 -1.43 -1.88 -13.45
CA LEU A 304 -2.52 -2.55 -12.75
C LEU A 304 -2.85 -1.85 -11.42
N VAL A 305 -1.83 -1.49 -10.63
CA VAL A 305 -2.03 -0.77 -9.35
C VAL A 305 -2.74 0.57 -9.57
N ARG A 306 -2.35 1.33 -10.58
CA ARG A 306 -2.94 2.64 -10.90
C ARG A 306 -4.37 2.53 -11.40
N ALA A 307 -4.71 1.48 -12.15
CA ALA A 307 -6.09 1.24 -12.53
C ALA A 307 -6.95 0.82 -11.32
N CYS A 308 -6.39 0.04 -10.38
CA CYS A 308 -7.06 -0.28 -9.12
C CYS A 308 -7.31 0.97 -8.26
N GLU A 309 -6.37 1.91 -8.22
CA GLU A 309 -6.54 3.23 -7.56
C GLU A 309 -7.75 3.99 -8.14
N VAL A 310 -7.95 3.95 -9.47
CA VAL A 310 -9.13 4.54 -10.11
C VAL A 310 -10.41 3.81 -9.70
N ARG A 311 -10.40 2.48 -9.60
CA ARG A 311 -11.57 1.69 -9.15
C ARG A 311 -11.93 1.99 -7.71
N TYR A 312 -10.94 2.07 -6.83
CA TYR A 312 -11.14 2.49 -5.44
C TYR A 312 -11.79 3.87 -5.36
N ALA A 313 -11.28 4.86 -6.10
CA ALA A 313 -11.85 6.20 -6.12
C ALA A 313 -13.26 6.22 -6.73
N MET A 314 -13.54 5.41 -7.75
CA MET A 314 -14.89 5.27 -8.31
C MET A 314 -15.88 4.78 -7.24
N ALA A 315 -15.47 3.80 -6.43
CA ALA A 315 -16.32 3.20 -5.40
C ALA A 315 -16.53 4.11 -4.17
N ASN A 316 -15.52 4.91 -3.80
CA ASN A 316 -15.52 5.65 -2.52
C ASN A 316 -15.64 7.17 -2.68
N ASP A 317 -15.10 7.74 -3.75
CA ASP A 317 -15.02 9.20 -3.95
C ASP A 317 -15.91 9.69 -5.10
N GLY A 318 -16.45 8.77 -5.90
CA GLY A 318 -17.33 9.03 -7.02
C GLY A 318 -16.63 9.29 -8.37
N ARG A 319 -17.47 9.39 -9.41
CA ARG A 319 -17.04 9.40 -10.82
C ARG A 319 -16.10 10.55 -11.17
N GLU A 320 -16.39 11.76 -10.70
CA GLU A 320 -15.57 12.94 -11.01
C GLU A 320 -14.14 12.76 -10.50
N ARG A 321 -13.99 12.27 -9.26
CA ARG A 321 -12.68 12.00 -8.68
C ARG A 321 -11.93 10.91 -9.44
N ALA A 322 -12.61 9.82 -9.79
CA ALA A 322 -12.04 8.75 -10.60
C ALA A 322 -11.52 9.27 -11.96
N GLU A 323 -12.30 10.13 -12.64
CA GLU A 323 -11.89 10.75 -13.91
C GLU A 323 -10.66 11.67 -13.75
N GLN A 324 -10.55 12.41 -12.65
CA GLN A 324 -9.35 13.19 -12.33
C GLN A 324 -8.11 12.31 -12.17
N ILE A 325 -8.23 11.16 -11.48
CA ILE A 325 -7.12 10.21 -11.28
C ILE A 325 -6.71 9.55 -12.61
N VAL A 326 -7.67 9.20 -13.46
CA VAL A 326 -7.39 8.72 -14.84
C VAL A 326 -6.55 9.74 -15.60
N ASN A 327 -7.00 11.00 -15.65
CA ASN A 327 -6.28 12.07 -16.35
C ASN A 327 -4.89 12.32 -15.78
N TYR A 328 -4.75 12.22 -14.46
CA TYR A 328 -3.45 12.31 -13.79
C TYR A 328 -2.50 11.19 -14.24
N HIS A 329 -2.93 9.93 -14.27
CA HIS A 329 -2.08 8.82 -14.71
C HIS A 329 -1.77 8.85 -16.21
N ILE A 330 -2.73 9.26 -17.05
CA ILE A 330 -2.50 9.51 -18.49
C ILE A 330 -1.42 10.57 -18.67
N SER A 331 -1.46 11.68 -17.92
CA SER A 331 -0.44 12.74 -17.99
C SER A 331 0.96 12.26 -17.58
N ARG A 332 1.03 11.16 -16.81
CA ARG A 332 2.27 10.50 -16.40
C ARG A 332 2.72 9.37 -17.34
N GLY A 333 2.10 9.27 -18.53
CA GLY A 333 2.48 8.31 -19.58
C GLY A 333 1.77 6.96 -19.51
N PHE A 334 0.79 6.77 -18.62
CA PHE A 334 -0.06 5.57 -18.57
C PHE A 334 -1.31 5.80 -19.41
N HIS A 335 -1.16 5.85 -20.74
CA HIS A 335 -2.24 6.25 -21.64
C HIS A 335 -3.44 5.28 -21.65
N TRP A 336 -3.24 4.04 -21.20
CA TRP A 336 -4.25 2.97 -21.12
C TRP A 336 -5.03 2.93 -19.81
N THR A 337 -4.79 3.85 -18.87
CA THR A 337 -5.41 3.79 -17.54
C THR A 337 -6.95 3.83 -17.62
N LYS A 338 -7.51 4.56 -18.58
CA LYS A 338 -8.96 4.64 -18.75
C LYS A 338 -9.54 3.30 -19.16
N GLU A 339 -9.05 2.72 -20.24
CA GLU A 339 -9.52 1.46 -20.81
C GLU A 339 -9.32 0.30 -19.82
N LEU A 340 -8.17 0.28 -19.13
CA LEU A 340 -7.90 -0.72 -18.10
C LEU A 340 -8.86 -0.57 -16.91
N SER A 341 -9.13 0.65 -16.44
CA SER A 341 -10.09 0.89 -15.36
C SER A 341 -11.53 0.54 -15.78
N GLU A 342 -11.93 0.84 -17.00
CA GLU A 342 -13.24 0.44 -17.53
C GLU A 342 -13.38 -1.08 -17.60
N LEU A 343 -12.32 -1.78 -18.03
CA LEU A 343 -12.27 -3.24 -18.04
C LEU A 343 -12.35 -3.84 -16.62
N LEU A 344 -11.66 -3.25 -15.64
CA LEU A 344 -11.80 -3.65 -14.23
C LEU A 344 -13.22 -3.38 -13.68
N GLY A 345 -13.90 -2.35 -14.19
CA GLY A 345 -15.32 -2.11 -13.88
C GLY A 345 -16.24 -3.22 -14.41
N GLN A 346 -15.90 -3.84 -15.54
CA GLN A 346 -16.63 -5.01 -16.04
C GLN A 346 -16.38 -6.25 -15.17
N TYR A 347 -15.16 -6.42 -14.67
CA TYR A 347 -14.84 -7.46 -13.69
C TYR A 347 -15.71 -7.35 -12.44
N GLU A 348 -15.85 -6.14 -11.88
CA GLU A 348 -16.69 -5.90 -10.69
C GLU A 348 -18.17 -6.26 -10.93
N GLN A 349 -18.67 -6.13 -12.17
CA GLN A 349 -20.04 -6.49 -12.54
C GLN A 349 -20.24 -7.99 -12.82
N GLN A 350 -19.15 -8.76 -12.97
CA GLN A 350 -19.18 -10.17 -13.36
C GLN A 350 -18.56 -11.08 -12.28
N ARG A 351 -18.70 -10.70 -11.01
CA ARG A 351 -18.08 -11.42 -9.87
C ARG A 351 -18.60 -12.83 -9.66
N ASP A 352 -19.81 -13.14 -10.11
CA ASP A 352 -20.33 -14.52 -10.13
C ASP A 352 -19.52 -15.44 -11.07
N LYS A 353 -18.92 -14.86 -12.12
CA LYS A 353 -18.07 -15.58 -13.08
C LYS A 353 -16.58 -15.48 -12.72
N TYR A 354 -16.13 -14.32 -12.26
CA TYR A 354 -14.75 -14.05 -11.90
C TYR A 354 -14.67 -13.70 -10.41
N GLN A 355 -14.52 -14.72 -9.58
CA GLN A 355 -14.52 -14.54 -8.12
C GLN A 355 -13.29 -13.78 -7.61
N THR A 356 -12.16 -13.87 -8.32
CA THR A 356 -10.90 -13.18 -8.01
C THR A 356 -10.37 -12.44 -9.23
N LEU A 357 -9.49 -11.46 -9.00
CA LEU A 357 -8.85 -10.74 -10.09
C LEU A 357 -7.93 -11.65 -10.93
N ASP A 358 -7.32 -12.66 -10.32
CA ASP A 358 -6.50 -13.67 -11.03
C ASP A 358 -7.30 -14.36 -12.15
N ALA A 359 -8.53 -14.78 -11.85
CA ALA A 359 -9.42 -15.39 -12.85
C ALA A 359 -9.76 -14.45 -14.02
N PHE A 360 -9.57 -13.15 -13.85
CA PHE A 360 -9.83 -12.12 -14.86
C PHE A 360 -8.56 -11.62 -15.57
N MET A 361 -7.36 -11.96 -15.10
CA MET A 361 -6.08 -11.57 -15.70
C MET A 361 -5.96 -11.87 -17.22
N PRO A 362 -6.49 -13.00 -17.75
CA PRO A 362 -6.47 -13.25 -19.19
C PRO A 362 -7.15 -12.14 -20.02
N LYS A 363 -8.20 -11.50 -19.50
CA LYS A 363 -8.88 -10.38 -20.17
C LYS A 363 -8.04 -9.10 -20.14
N ILE A 364 -7.29 -8.89 -19.06
CA ILE A 364 -6.35 -7.76 -18.95
C ILE A 364 -5.20 -7.96 -19.95
N VAL A 365 -4.66 -9.17 -20.06
CA VAL A 365 -3.65 -9.52 -21.07
C VAL A 365 -4.19 -9.26 -22.49
N GLU A 366 -5.42 -9.69 -22.78
CA GLU A 366 -6.07 -9.47 -24.08
C GLU A 366 -6.20 -7.97 -24.41
N LEU A 367 -6.55 -7.13 -23.44
CA LEU A 367 -6.58 -5.67 -23.62
C LEU A 367 -5.22 -5.14 -24.08
N PHE A 368 -4.14 -5.50 -23.38
CA PHE A 368 -2.81 -5.01 -23.71
C PHE A 368 -2.27 -5.55 -25.03
N ARG A 369 -2.59 -6.79 -25.40
CA ARG A 369 -2.23 -7.35 -26.72
C ARG A 369 -2.86 -6.58 -27.87
N ASN A 370 -4.08 -6.09 -27.66
CA ASN A 370 -4.86 -5.36 -28.67
C ASN A 370 -4.79 -3.83 -28.50
N TYR A 371 -3.97 -3.32 -27.57
CA TYR A 371 -3.88 -1.88 -27.33
C TYR A 371 -3.00 -1.23 -28.39
N ASP A 372 -3.60 -0.43 -29.27
CA ASP A 372 -2.89 0.33 -30.29
C ASP A 372 -2.46 1.74 -29.82
N GLY A 373 -2.98 2.19 -28.67
CA GLY A 373 -2.65 3.47 -28.06
C GLY A 373 -3.21 4.69 -28.80
N PRO A 374 -3.02 5.89 -28.23
CA PRO A 374 -3.38 7.11 -28.92
C PRO A 374 -2.50 7.26 -30.19
N PRO A 375 -3.02 7.85 -31.28
CA PRO A 375 -2.24 8.12 -32.48
C PRO A 375 -0.95 8.88 -32.13
N GLU A 376 0.16 8.52 -32.78
CA GLU A 376 1.41 9.28 -32.64
C GLU A 376 1.16 10.74 -33.05
N LYS A 377 1.56 11.69 -32.19
CA LYS A 377 1.44 13.13 -32.43
C LYS A 377 2.68 13.67 -33.10
#